data_AF-A0A2M9CQI7-F1
#
_entry.id   AF-A0A2M9CQI7-F1
#
_cell.length_a   1.000
_cell.length_b   1.000
_cell.length_c   1.000
_cell.angle_alpha   90.00
_cell.angle_beta   90.00
_cell.angle_gamma   90.00
#
_symmetry.space_group_name_H-M   'P 1'
#
loop_
_entity.id
_entity.type
_entity.pdbx_description
1 polymer ?
#
loop_
_entity_poly.entity_id
_entity_poly.type
_entity_poly.pdbx_seq_one_letter_code
_entity_poly.pdbx_strand_id
1 'polypeptide(L)'
;MSARRVVTRSPGAVVALGAGHTSYTDPAHGREVARVLAACPDVRLVLPCQDRDAAYAVLRRRCLETKGTTWTADGHDFLARWLDEPLTRQVATGVVLTAGSTPQHTARAVAASLAPSAAAPTVQGLRRERPRTPRPGA
;
A
#
# COMPACT_ATOMS: atom_id res chain seq x y z
N MET A 1 13.06 4.43 3.70
CA MET A 1 12.16 4.15 4.84
C MET A 1 11.68 2.72 4.68
N SER A 2 11.73 1.86 5.72
CA SER A 2 11.35 0.44 5.58
C SER A 2 9.83 0.23 5.67
N ALA A 3 9.31 -0.83 5.03
CA ALA A 3 7.89 -1.18 5.08
C ALA A 3 7.38 -1.32 6.52
N ARG A 4 8.17 -1.99 7.40
CA ARG A 4 7.91 -2.08 8.84
C ARG A 4 7.66 -0.72 9.47
N ARG A 5 8.53 0.26 9.21
CA ARG A 5 8.44 1.58 9.84
C ARG A 5 7.19 2.34 9.40
N VAL A 6 6.77 2.19 8.15
CA VAL A 6 5.55 2.84 7.63
C VAL A 6 4.32 2.22 8.26
N VAL A 7 4.20 0.89 8.19
CA VAL A 7 3.02 0.16 8.67
C VAL A 7 2.81 0.39 10.17
N THR A 8 3.86 0.33 10.99
CA THR A 8 3.72 0.48 12.44
C THR A 8 3.41 1.90 12.90
N ARG A 9 3.77 2.91 12.11
CA ARG A 9 3.55 4.33 12.44
C ARG A 9 2.27 4.90 11.87
N SER A 10 1.51 4.12 11.11
CA SER A 10 0.33 4.61 10.38
C SER A 10 -0.90 3.74 10.62
N PRO A 11 -1.33 3.53 11.88
CA PRO A 11 -2.53 2.76 12.18
C PRO A 11 -3.77 3.43 11.54
N GLY A 12 -4.61 2.62 10.89
CA GLY A 12 -5.83 3.10 10.21
C GLY A 12 -5.59 3.85 8.89
N ALA A 13 -4.35 3.94 8.40
CA ALA A 13 -4.04 4.60 7.14
C ALA A 13 -4.04 3.62 5.96
N VAL A 14 -4.31 4.14 4.75
CA VAL A 14 -3.98 3.46 3.50
C VAL A 14 -2.53 3.79 3.15
N VAL A 15 -1.70 2.75 3.03
CA VAL A 15 -0.27 2.88 2.73
C VAL A 15 0.01 2.39 1.31
N ALA A 16 0.57 3.27 0.48
CA ALA A 16 1.06 2.90 -0.84
C ALA A 16 2.54 2.46 -0.75
N LEU A 17 2.81 1.19 -1.03
CA LEU A 17 4.16 0.64 -1.07
C LEU A 17 4.68 0.62 -2.52
N GLY A 18 5.80 1.29 -2.77
CA GLY A 18 6.51 1.15 -4.04
C GLY A 18 7.12 -0.25 -4.17
N ALA A 19 7.27 -0.75 -5.41
CA ALA A 19 7.69 -2.12 -5.70
C ALA A 19 8.99 -2.59 -5.02
N GLY A 20 9.92 -1.68 -4.74
CA GLY A 20 11.14 -1.99 -3.99
C GLY A 20 10.92 -2.43 -2.54
N HIS A 21 9.72 -2.24 -1.96
CA HIS A 21 9.41 -2.66 -0.59
C HIS A 21 9.08 -4.15 -0.48
N THR A 22 9.01 -4.88 -1.59
CA THR A 22 8.79 -6.33 -1.63
C THR A 22 9.84 -7.06 -2.46
N SER A 23 10.94 -6.40 -2.84
CA SER A 23 12.03 -6.97 -3.63
C SER A 23 13.35 -6.80 -2.89
N TYR A 24 13.90 -7.91 -2.37
CA TYR A 24 15.11 -7.92 -1.56
C TYR A 24 16.10 -8.96 -2.06
N THR A 25 17.40 -8.63 -2.01
CA THR A 25 18.48 -9.61 -2.25
C THR A 25 18.75 -10.46 -1.01
N ASP A 26 18.60 -9.88 0.18
CA ASP A 26 18.71 -10.58 1.44
C ASP A 26 17.34 -11.17 1.86
N PRO A 27 17.22 -12.50 1.99
CA PRO A 27 15.98 -13.15 2.38
C PRO A 27 15.49 -12.77 3.79
N ALA A 28 16.37 -12.30 4.68
CA ALA A 28 15.97 -11.84 6.01
C ALA A 28 15.02 -10.64 5.94
N HIS A 29 15.31 -9.68 5.05
CA HIS A 29 14.43 -8.54 4.82
C HIS A 29 13.08 -8.96 4.22
N GLY A 30 13.07 -9.90 3.27
CA GLY A 30 11.84 -10.44 2.71
C GLY A 30 10.94 -11.09 3.76
N ARG A 31 11.52 -11.90 4.66
CA ARG A 31 10.80 -12.52 5.79
C ARG A 31 10.24 -11.48 6.77
N GLU A 32 10.99 -10.43 7.07
CA GLU A 32 10.53 -9.35 7.94
C GLU A 32 9.34 -8.61 7.34
N VAL A 33 9.41 -8.23 6.06
CA VAL A 33 8.30 -7.57 5.36
C VAL A 33 7.08 -8.47 5.29
N ALA A 34 7.25 -9.75 4.95
CA ALA A 34 6.15 -10.72 4.93
C ALA A 34 5.43 -10.77 6.27
N ARG A 35 6.17 -10.84 7.39
CA ARG A 35 5.59 -10.87 8.73
C ARG A 35 4.81 -9.60 9.07
N VAL A 36 5.34 -8.43 8.71
CA VAL A 36 4.68 -7.15 8.96
C VAL A 36 3.38 -7.03 8.18
N LEU A 37 3.41 -7.38 6.88
CA LEU A 37 2.24 -7.26 6.01
C LEU A 37 1.18 -8.32 6.33
N ALA A 38 1.58 -9.51 6.81
CA ALA A 38 0.64 -10.53 7.30
C ALA A 38 -0.17 -10.07 8.53
N ALA A 39 0.31 -9.08 9.28
CA ALA A 39 -0.45 -8.49 10.38
C ALA A 39 -1.44 -7.41 9.93
N CYS A 40 -1.40 -7.00 8.66
CA CYS A 40 -2.38 -6.09 8.09
C CYS A 40 -3.63 -6.89 7.66
N PRO A 41 -4.85 -6.41 7.98
CA PRO A 41 -6.07 -7.11 7.62
C PRO A 41 -6.32 -7.13 6.10
N ASP A 42 -5.76 -6.17 5.38
CA ASP A 42 -5.96 -6.03 3.94
C ASP A 42 -4.67 -5.52 3.26
N VAL A 43 -4.18 -6.27 2.27
CA VAL A 43 -3.02 -5.94 1.45
C VAL A 43 -3.36 -6.22 0.00
N ARG A 44 -3.53 -5.17 -0.82
CA ARG A 44 -3.94 -5.32 -2.23
C ARG A 44 -2.78 -5.15 -3.18
N LEU A 45 -2.58 -6.14 -4.05
CA LEU A 45 -1.70 -6.04 -5.21
C LEU A 45 -2.46 -5.39 -6.37
N VAL A 46 -2.01 -4.21 -6.81
CA VAL A 46 -2.64 -3.48 -7.91
C VAL A 46 -1.91 -3.76 -9.22
N LEU A 47 -2.62 -4.30 -10.21
CA LEU A 47 -2.07 -4.64 -11.54
C LEU A 47 -2.93 -4.04 -12.66
N PRO A 48 -2.38 -3.77 -13.85
CA PRO A 48 -3.18 -3.42 -15.02
C PRO A 48 -4.13 -4.53 -15.45
N CYS A 49 -3.62 -5.75 -15.56
CA CYS A 49 -4.33 -6.95 -15.99
C CYS A 49 -3.62 -8.21 -15.45
N GLN A 50 -4.21 -9.39 -15.68
CA GLN A 50 -3.62 -10.67 -15.25
C GLN A 50 -2.49 -11.15 -16.15
N ASP A 51 -2.59 -10.85 -17.46
CA ASP A 51 -1.56 -11.19 -18.42
C ASP A 51 -0.27 -10.42 -18.13
N ARG A 52 0.81 -11.16 -17.93
CA ARG A 52 2.08 -10.60 -17.45
C ARG A 52 2.68 -9.64 -18.47
N ASP A 53 2.71 -10.01 -19.74
CA ASP A 53 3.37 -9.21 -20.78
C ASP A 53 2.57 -7.96 -21.11
N ALA A 54 1.24 -8.05 -21.17
CA ALA A 54 0.35 -6.90 -21.28
C ALA A 54 0.47 -5.97 -20.07
N ALA A 55 0.54 -6.52 -18.85
CA ALA A 55 0.75 -5.73 -17.64
C ALA A 55 2.09 -4.99 -17.68
N TYR A 56 3.16 -5.68 -18.06
CA TYR A 56 4.48 -5.09 -18.24
C TYR A 56 4.46 -3.95 -19.27
N ALA A 57 3.86 -4.16 -20.44
CA ALA A 57 3.78 -3.14 -21.49
C ALA A 57 3.05 -1.88 -21.00
N VAL A 58 1.94 -2.03 -20.28
CA VAL A 58 1.19 -0.92 -19.69
C VAL A 58 2.01 -0.19 -18.62
N LEU A 59 2.65 -0.91 -17.71
CA LEU A 59 3.46 -0.32 -16.64
C LEU A 59 4.68 0.41 -17.20
N ARG A 60 5.35 -0.17 -18.21
CA ARG A 60 6.51 0.44 -18.87
C ARG A 60 6.12 1.75 -19.54
N ARG A 61 5.03 1.75 -20.31
CA ARG A 61 4.49 2.97 -20.93
C ARG A 61 4.21 4.05 -19.89
N ARG A 62 3.49 3.72 -18.82
CA ARG A 62 3.17 4.66 -17.74
C ARG A 62 4.41 5.21 -17.03
N CYS A 63 5.42 4.38 -16.78
CA CYS A 63 6.67 4.83 -16.16
C CYS A 63 7.42 5.81 -17.07
N LEU A 64 7.44 5.56 -18.38
CA LEU A 64 8.05 6.48 -19.34
C LEU A 64 7.30 7.82 -19.36
N GLU A 65 5.97 7.79 -19.48
CA GLU A 65 5.12 8.99 -19.53
C GLU A 65 5.20 9.85 -18.27
N THR A 66 5.23 9.23 -17.08
CA THR A 66 5.09 9.95 -15.81
C THR A 66 6.40 10.17 -15.06
N LYS A 67 7.43 9.37 -15.35
CA LYS A 67 8.72 9.38 -14.63
C LYS A 67 9.93 9.51 -15.55
N GLY A 68 9.74 9.48 -16.87
CA GLY A 68 10.83 9.56 -17.84
C GLY A 68 11.77 8.36 -17.83
N THR A 69 11.35 7.21 -17.27
CA THR A 69 12.20 6.02 -17.17
C THR A 69 11.41 4.72 -17.36
N THR A 70 12.06 3.72 -17.95
CA THR A 70 11.54 2.35 -18.01
C THR A 70 11.98 1.50 -16.81
N TRP A 71 12.74 2.08 -15.87
CA TRP A 71 13.41 1.36 -14.78
C TRP A 71 14.40 0.30 -15.30
N THR A 72 15.08 0.61 -16.39
CA THR A 72 16.21 -0.18 -16.89
C THR A 72 17.50 0.56 -16.55
N ALA A 73 18.42 -0.08 -15.84
CA ALA A 73 19.74 0.48 -15.53
C ALA A 73 20.78 -0.64 -15.43
N ASP A 74 21.99 -0.39 -15.91
CA ASP A 74 23.11 -1.35 -15.89
C ASP A 74 22.77 -2.73 -16.47
N GLY A 75 21.96 -2.77 -17.52
CA GLY A 75 21.50 -4.02 -18.15
C GLY A 75 20.40 -4.76 -17.38
N HIS A 76 19.96 -4.22 -16.22
CA HIS A 76 18.89 -4.80 -15.42
C HIS A 76 17.55 -4.14 -15.70
N ASP A 77 16.54 -4.96 -16.01
CA ASP A 77 15.14 -4.53 -16.05
C ASP A 77 14.50 -4.69 -14.66
N PHE A 78 14.52 -3.62 -13.87
CA PHE A 78 13.93 -3.63 -12.54
C PHE A 78 12.40 -3.74 -12.60
N LEU A 79 11.76 -3.20 -13.64
CA LEU A 79 10.31 -3.28 -13.78
C LEU A 79 9.85 -4.72 -14.00
N ALA A 80 10.51 -5.45 -14.89
CA ALA A 80 10.24 -6.88 -15.11
C ALA A 80 10.49 -7.67 -13.83
N ARG A 81 11.64 -7.46 -13.19
CA ARG A 81 11.98 -8.12 -11.92
C ARG A 81 10.92 -7.89 -10.84
N TRP A 82 10.48 -6.66 -10.64
CA TRP A 82 9.46 -6.34 -9.65
C TRP A 82 8.10 -6.94 -9.96
N LEU A 83 7.73 -7.01 -11.24
CA LEU A 83 6.48 -7.63 -11.67
C LEU A 83 6.47 -9.13 -11.39
N ASP A 84 7.63 -9.77 -11.54
CA ASP A 84 7.81 -11.22 -11.39
C ASP A 84 8.18 -11.61 -9.93
N GLU A 85 8.33 -10.64 -9.02
CA GLU A 85 8.76 -10.85 -7.63
C GLU A 85 7.74 -11.67 -6.82
N PRO A 86 8.08 -12.89 -6.35
CA PRO A 86 7.13 -13.78 -5.67
C PRO A 86 6.57 -13.21 -4.37
N LEU A 87 7.40 -12.48 -3.61
CA LEU A 87 7.00 -11.92 -2.32
C LEU A 87 5.78 -11.01 -2.45
N THR A 88 5.67 -10.24 -3.53
CA THR A 88 4.54 -9.34 -3.79
C THR A 88 3.21 -10.08 -3.85
N ARG A 89 3.17 -11.26 -4.47
CA ARG A 89 1.97 -12.10 -4.52
C ARG A 89 1.73 -12.82 -3.20
N GLN A 90 2.79 -13.26 -2.54
CA GLN A 90 2.71 -13.97 -1.25
C GLN A 90 2.06 -13.13 -0.15
N VAL A 91 2.36 -11.82 -0.10
CA VAL A 91 1.85 -10.93 0.96
C VAL A 91 0.49 -10.32 0.65
N ALA A 92 0.00 -10.45 -0.58
CA ALA A 92 -1.27 -9.86 -0.98
C ALA A 92 -2.45 -10.70 -0.48
N THR A 93 -3.42 -10.07 0.16
CA THR A 93 -4.72 -10.67 0.52
C THR A 93 -5.71 -10.65 -0.66
N GLY A 94 -5.44 -9.83 -1.67
CA GLY A 94 -6.22 -9.79 -2.91
C GLY A 94 -5.53 -9.02 -4.03
N VAL A 95 -6.00 -9.23 -5.26
CA VAL A 95 -5.51 -8.55 -6.46
C VAL A 95 -6.58 -7.59 -6.98
N VAL A 96 -6.16 -6.37 -7.33
CA VAL A 96 -7.00 -5.34 -7.93
C VAL A 96 -6.51 -5.13 -9.35
N LEU A 97 -7.38 -5.44 -10.32
CA LEU A 97 -7.10 -5.19 -11.72
C LEU A 97 -7.68 -3.83 -12.10
N THR A 98 -6.83 -2.96 -12.63
CA THR A 98 -7.27 -1.62 -13.02
C THR A 98 -7.91 -1.60 -14.39
N ALA A 99 -7.52 -2.47 -15.34
CA ALA A 99 -8.12 -2.60 -16.67
C ALA A 99 -8.31 -1.26 -17.44
N GLY A 100 -7.49 -0.25 -17.15
CA GLY A 100 -7.65 1.10 -17.73
C GLY A 100 -8.66 2.01 -17.01
N SER A 101 -9.26 1.55 -15.92
CA SER A 101 -10.15 2.34 -15.04
C SER A 101 -9.45 3.57 -14.48
N THR A 102 -10.24 4.60 -14.18
CA THR A 102 -9.75 5.80 -13.49
C THR A 102 -9.31 5.47 -12.05
N PRO A 103 -8.40 6.26 -11.47
CA PRO A 103 -8.02 6.11 -10.06
C PRO A 103 -9.23 6.13 -9.11
N GLN A 104 -10.21 7.01 -9.36
CA GLN A 104 -11.41 7.15 -8.54
C GLN A 104 -12.29 5.90 -8.61
N HIS A 105 -12.47 5.33 -9.81
CA HIS A 105 -13.24 4.10 -9.97
C HIS A 105 -12.56 2.93 -9.25
N THR A 106 -11.24 2.80 -9.44
CA THR A 106 -10.43 1.77 -8.75
C THR A 106 -10.52 1.91 -7.24
N ALA A 107 -10.36 3.12 -6.70
CA ALA A 107 -10.42 3.37 -5.26
C ALA A 107 -11.79 3.00 -4.67
N ARG A 108 -12.89 3.34 -5.37
CA ARG A 108 -14.25 2.94 -4.96
C ARG A 108 -14.44 1.42 -4.97
N ALA A 109 -13.95 0.74 -6.00
CA ALA A 109 -14.03 -0.72 -6.09
C ALA A 109 -13.24 -1.40 -4.95
N VAL A 110 -12.04 -0.89 -4.64
CA VAL A 110 -11.26 -1.37 -3.50
C VAL A 110 -12.03 -1.17 -2.20
N ALA A 111 -12.52 0.04 -1.93
CA ALA A 111 -13.26 0.36 -0.71
C ALA A 111 -14.52 -0.51 -0.55
N ALA A 112 -15.24 -0.79 -1.65
CA ALA A 112 -16.42 -1.66 -1.63
C ALA A 112 -16.07 -3.15 -1.41
N SER A 113 -14.85 -3.58 -1.72
CA SER A 113 -14.38 -4.96 -1.54
C SER A 113 -13.77 -5.23 -0.16
N LEU A 114 -13.61 -4.19 0.66
CA LEU A 114 -13.16 -4.36 2.04
C LEU A 114 -14.30 -5.00 2.84
N ALA A 115 -14.02 -6.10 3.52
CA ALA A 115 -14.93 -6.61 4.53
C ALA A 115 -15.18 -5.50 5.56
N PRO A 116 -16.39 -5.38 6.14
CA PRO A 116 -16.61 -4.45 7.24
C PRO A 116 -15.63 -4.79 8.36
N SER A 117 -14.66 -3.90 8.59
CA SER A 117 -13.78 -3.99 9.75
C SER A 117 -14.67 -3.93 10.98
N ALA A 118 -14.44 -4.78 11.98
CA ALA A 118 -14.92 -4.51 13.32
C ALA A 118 -14.53 -3.06 13.64
N ALA A 119 -15.53 -2.25 13.98
CA ALA A 119 -15.39 -0.81 14.04
C ALA A 119 -14.18 -0.42 14.90
N ALA A 120 -13.34 0.48 14.38
CA ALA A 120 -12.45 1.23 15.25
C ALA A 120 -13.32 1.97 16.29
N PRO A 121 -12.90 2.08 17.56
CA PRO A 121 -13.66 2.84 18.54
C PRO A 121 -13.87 4.26 18.01
N THR A 122 -15.14 4.62 17.79
CA THR A 122 -15.54 5.97 17.42
C THR A 122 -14.96 6.93 18.45
N VAL A 123 -14.15 7.90 18.01
CA VAL A 123 -13.79 9.04 18.85
C VAL A 123 -15.03 9.93 18.98
N GLN A 124 -16.01 9.47 19.76
CA GLN A 124 -17.18 10.23 20.17
C GLN A 124 -17.06 10.39 21.69
N GLY A 125 -16.46 11.50 22.13
CA GLY A 125 -16.37 11.77 23.56
C GLY A 125 -15.19 12.60 24.07
N LEU A 126 -14.58 13.48 23.27
CA LEU A 126 -13.77 14.57 23.83
C LEU A 126 -14.56 15.88 23.76
N ARG A 127 -15.70 15.94 24.47
CA ARG A 127 -16.14 17.22 25.02
C ARG A 127 -15.11 17.57 26.09
N ARG A 128 -14.22 18.50 25.76
CA ARG A 128 -13.38 19.18 26.74
C ARG A 128 -14.30 20.03 27.63
N GLU A 129 -14.81 19.44 28.70
CA GLU A 129 -15.23 20.20 29.88
C GLU A 129 -13.99 20.94 30.38
N ARG A 130 -13.91 22.26 30.16
CA ARG A 130 -12.89 23.08 30.81
C ARG A 130 -13.23 23.14 32.31
N PRO A 131 -12.28 22.89 33.22
CA PRO A 131 -12.49 23.20 34.62
C PRO A 131 -12.74 24.70 34.77
N ARG A 132 -13.90 25.09 35.31
CA ARG A 132 -14.12 26.46 35.81
C ARG A 132 -13.23 26.64 37.04
N THR A 133 -12.16 27.42 36.91
CA THR A 133 -11.41 27.94 38.06
C THR A 133 -12.33 28.88 38.86
N PRO A 134 -12.43 28.73 40.19
CA PRO A 134 -13.11 29.71 41.03
C PRO A 134 -12.33 31.04 41.01
N ARG A 135 -13.03 32.17 40.89
CA ARG A 135 -12.47 33.48 41.23
C ARG A 135 -12.25 33.55 42.75
N PRO A 136 -11.08 33.95 43.25
CA PRO A 136 -10.96 34.34 44.65
C PRO A 136 -11.64 35.70 44.83
N GLY A 137 -12.47 35.80 45.86
CA GLY A 137 -13.08 37.05 46.28
C GLY A 137 -12.08 37.95 47.00
N ALA A 138 -12.13 39.23 46.66
CA ALA A 138 -11.92 40.40 47.52
C ALA A 138 -12.50 41.61 46.77
#